data_AF-A0A255SQB8-F1
#
_entry.id   AF-A0A255SQB8-F1
#
_cell.length_a   1.000
_cell.length_b   1.000
_cell.length_c   1.000
_cell.angle_alpha   90.00
_cell.angle_beta   90.00
_cell.angle_gamma   90.00
#
_symmetry.space_group_name_H-M   'P 1'
#
loop_
_entity.id
_entity.type
_entity.pdbx_description
1 polymer ?
#
loop_
_entity_poly.entity_id
_entity_poly.type
_entity_poly.pdbx_seq_one_letter_code
_entity_poly.pdbx_strand_id
1 'polypeptide(L)' 'MSRNGKTKIGDIEANRALAIAGVMNDDQAHPGRPLRELLRNMRDTNVLPQNIRQLYGTWTIKHSKTIAKVLQILQF' A
#
# COMPACT_ATOMS: atom_id res chain seq x y z
N MET A 1 -19.38 6.92 -0.41
CA MET A 1 -19.04 6.77 -1.84
C MET A 1 -18.09 5.60 -2.00
N SER A 2 -18.62 4.42 -2.31
CA SER A 2 -17.87 3.17 -2.42
C SER A 2 -16.90 3.24 -3.60
N ARG A 3 -15.61 3.08 -3.32
CA ARG A 3 -14.51 3.08 -4.29
C ARG A 3 -14.46 1.74 -5.03
N ASN A 4 -15.56 1.37 -5.68
CA ASN A 4 -15.65 0.13 -6.46
C ASN A 4 -14.85 0.28 -7.76
N GLY A 5 -13.68 -0.34 -7.86
CA GLY A 5 -13.07 -0.63 -9.17
C GLY A 5 -11.54 -0.69 -9.26
N LYS A 6 -10.79 -0.04 -8.36
CA LYS A 6 -9.32 -0.08 -8.45
C LYS A 6 -8.78 -1.36 -7.81
N THR A 7 -8.26 -2.28 -8.62
CA THR A 7 -7.59 -3.51 -8.15
C THR A 7 -6.16 -3.27 -7.67
N LYS A 8 -5.61 -2.09 -7.95
CA LYS A 8 -4.29 -1.63 -7.55
C LYS A 8 -4.34 -0.13 -7.24
N ILE A 9 -3.52 0.30 -6.30
CA ILE A 9 -3.28 1.72 -5.99
C ILE A 9 -1.81 2.05 -6.21
N GLY A 10 -1.53 3.29 -6.61
CA GLY A 10 -0.17 3.81 -6.72
C GLY A 10 0.41 4.20 -5.36
N ASP A 11 1.72 4.46 -5.35
CA ASP A 11 2.47 4.91 -4.17
C ASP A 11 1.93 6.19 -3.54
N ILE A 12 1.64 7.23 -4.32
CA ILE A 12 1.12 8.50 -3.78
C ILE A 12 -0.24 8.29 -3.11
N GLU A 13 -1.12 7.54 -3.77
CA GLU A 13 -2.46 7.25 -3.27
C GLU A 13 -2.42 6.42 -1.99
N ALA A 14 -1.53 5.42 -1.95
CA ALA A 14 -1.32 4.58 -0.78
C ALA A 14 -0.68 5.35 0.39
N ASN A 15 0.32 6.18 0.11
CA ASN A 15 1.00 7.00 1.12
C ASN A 15 0.01 7.95 1.79
N ARG A 16 -0.84 8.61 1.01
CA ARG A 16 -1.90 9.47 1.54
C ARG A 16 -2.92 8.69 2.37
N ALA A 17 -3.30 7.49 1.94
CA ALA A 17 -4.21 6.64 2.72
C ALA A 17 -3.60 6.21 4.06
N LEU A 18 -2.32 5.88 4.08
CA LEU A 18 -1.60 5.53 5.32
C LEU A 18 -1.42 6.74 6.23
N ALA A 19 -1.25 7.94 5.67
CA ALA A 19 -1.20 9.18 6.44
C ALA A 19 -2.54 9.55 7.08
N ILE A 20 -3.65 9.40 6.34
CA ILE A 20 -4.99 9.58 6.91
C ILE A 20 -5.26 8.56 8.03
N ALA A 21 -4.74 7.34 7.90
CA ALA A 21 -4.85 6.31 8.93
C ALA A 21 -3.87 6.49 10.12
N GLY A 22 -3.00 7.50 10.10
CA GLY A 22 -2.01 7.74 11.14
C GLY A 22 -0.86 6.72 11.20
N VAL A 23 -0.68 5.92 10.13
CA VAL A 23 0.36 4.88 10.05
C VAL A 23 1.72 5.45 9.64
N MET A 24 1.74 6.54 8.87
CA MET A 24 2.97 7.23 8.45
C MET A 24 2.70 8.71 8.15
N ASN A 25 3.73 9.55 8.14
CA ASN A 25 3.59 10.95 7.72
C ASN A 25 3.80 11.08 6.21
N ASP A 26 2.89 11.76 5.52
CA ASP A 26 3.07 12.12 4.11
C ASP A 26 3.98 13.36 4.01
N ASP A 27 4.92 13.33 3.07
CA ASP A 27 5.77 14.47 2.76
C ASP A 27 5.03 15.35 1.75
N GLN A 28 4.56 16.52 2.20
CA GLN A 28 3.82 17.46 1.35
C GLN A 28 4.66 18.02 0.20
N ALA A 29 5.99 18.10 0.35
CA ALA A 29 6.89 18.55 -0.70
C ALA A 29 7.17 17.44 -1.73
N HIS A 30 7.18 16.18 -1.28
CA HIS A 30 7.42 15.02 -2.13
C HIS A 30 6.41 13.88 -1.88
N PRO A 31 5.18 13.99 -2.41
CA PRO A 31 4.13 13.02 -2.17
C PRO A 31 4.56 11.59 -2.52
N GLY A 32 4.26 10.66 -1.62
CA GLY A 32 4.59 9.24 -1.79
C GLY A 32 6.05 8.87 -1.53
N ARG A 33 6.96 9.84 -1.30
CA ARG A 33 8.36 9.56 -0.99
C ARG A 33 8.55 8.70 0.27
N PRO A 34 7.86 8.97 1.40
CA PRO A 34 8.01 8.17 2.61
C PRO A 34 7.69 6.68 2.36
N LEU A 35 6.56 6.40 1.72
CA LEU A 35 6.21 5.03 1.33
C LEU A 35 7.22 4.44 0.33
N ARG A 36 7.70 5.19 -0.66
CA ARG A 36 8.72 4.69 -1.61
C ARG A 36 10.01 4.26 -0.90
N GLU A 37 10.47 5.05 0.08
CA GLU A 37 11.67 4.73 0.87
C GLU A 37 11.44 3.49 1.73
N LEU A 38 10.28 3.39 2.39
CA LEU A 38 9.91 2.19 3.14
C LEU A 38 9.89 0.94 2.25
N LEU A 39 9.24 1.01 1.08
CA LEU A 39 9.13 -0.11 0.15
C LEU A 39 10.50 -0.49 -0.45
N ARG A 40 11.38 0.47 -0.70
CA ARG A 40 12.77 0.21 -1.08
C ARG A 40 13.51 -0.55 0.02
N ASN A 41 13.43 -0.10 1.26
CA ASN A 41 14.05 -0.78 2.39
C ASN A 41 13.53 -2.22 2.56
N MET A 42 12.22 -2.44 2.41
CA MET A 42 11.63 -3.78 2.48
C MET A 42 12.08 -4.69 1.32
N ARG A 43 12.27 -4.13 0.12
CA ARG A 43 12.82 -4.86 -1.03
C ARG A 43 14.27 -5.26 -0.76
N ASP A 44 15.08 -4.33 -0.28
CA ASP A 44 16.51 -4.55 -0.07
C ASP A 44 16.77 -5.51 1.11
N THR A 45 15.82 -5.63 2.04
CA THR A 45 15.82 -6.61 3.13
C THR A 45 15.09 -7.91 2.79
N ASN A 46 14.62 -8.09 1.54
CA ASN A 46 13.87 -9.27 1.07
C ASN A 46 12.57 -9.59 1.85
N VAL A 47 11.97 -8.60 2.51
CA VAL A 47 10.69 -8.73 3.25
C VAL A 47 9.52 -8.07 2.54
N LEU A 48 9.71 -7.68 1.27
CA LEU A 48 8.68 -7.01 0.48
C LEU A 48 7.46 -7.94 0.27
N PRO A 49 6.24 -7.49 0.63
CA PRO A 49 5.03 -8.29 0.41
C PRO A 49 4.76 -8.56 -1.07
N GLN A 50 4.32 -9.77 -1.40
CA GLN A 50 4.07 -10.21 -2.79
C GLN A 50 2.99 -9.40 -3.54
N ASN A 51 2.10 -8.73 -2.81
CA ASN A 51 1.07 -7.87 -3.37
C ASN A 51 1.60 -6.48 -3.75
N ILE A 52 2.86 -6.18 -3.46
CA ILE A 52 3.52 -4.91 -3.78
C ILE A 52 4.55 -5.16 -4.88
N ARG A 53 4.50 -4.35 -5.93
CA ARG A 53 5.44 -4.46 -7.06
C ARG A 53 5.88 -3.08 -7.53
N GLN A 54 7.15 -2.99 -7.91
CA GLN A 54 7.68 -1.82 -8.61
C GLN A 54 7.67 -2.10 -10.12
N LEU A 55 7.15 -1.16 -10.91
CA LEU A 55 7.17 -1.21 -12.36
C LEU A 55 7.53 0.18 -12.91
N TYR A 56 8.57 0.26 -13.75
CA TYR A 56 9.10 1.51 -14.32
C TYR A 56 9.36 2.61 -13.27
N GLY A 57 9.88 2.24 -12.10
CA GLY A 57 10.15 3.17 -11.00
C GLY A 57 8.94 3.48 -10.11
N THR A 58 7.72 3.19 -10.55
CA THR A 58 6.48 3.42 -9.81
C THR A 58 6.10 2.18 -8.99
N TRP A 59 5.70 2.39 -7.73
CA TRP A 59 5.18 1.29 -6.91
C TRP A 59 3.68 1.13 -7.06
N THR A 60 3.25 -0.12 -7.15
CA THR A 60 1.85 -0.51 -7.23
C THR A 60 1.54 -1.50 -6.13
N ILE A 61 0.51 -1.20 -5.35
CA ILE A 61 0.01 -2.06 -4.29
C ILE A 61 -1.29 -2.66 -4.77
N LYS A 62 -1.27 -3.97 -5.03
CA LYS A 62 -2.47 -4.73 -5.37
C LYS A 62 -3.30 -4.89 -4.10
N HIS A 63 -4.59 -4.59 -4.18
CA HIS A 63 -5.52 -4.95 -3.13
C HIS A 63 -5.50 -6.48 -2.99
N SER A 64 -5.05 -6.97 -1.84
CA SER A 64 -5.20 -8.38 -1.53
C SER A 64 -6.70 -8.62 -1.32
N LYS A 65 -7.28 -9.59 -2.04
CA LYS A 65 -8.65 -10.06 -1.76
C LYS A 65 -8.73 -10.82 -0.41
N THR A 66 -7.62 -10.93 0.31
CA THR A 66 -7.45 -11.90 1.39
C THR A 66 -7.96 -11.38 2.74
N ILE A 67 -8.04 -10.07 2.97
CA ILE A 67 -8.52 -9.53 4.27
C ILE A 67 -10.05 -9.71 4.43
N ALA A 68 -10.81 -9.77 3.34
CA ALA A 68 -12.25 -9.98 3.42
C ALA A 68 -12.64 -11.42 3.82
N LYS A 69 -11.78 -12.42 3.61
CA LYS A 69 -12.05 -13.81 4.03
C LYS A 69 -11.63 -14.11 5.46
N VAL A 70 -10.58 -13.47 5.99
CA VAL A 70 -10.12 -13.73 7.36
C VAL A 70 -11.14 -13.23 8.39
N LEU A 71 -11.82 -12.11 8.13
CA LEU A 71 -12.91 -11.63 8.98
C LEU A 71 -14.19 -12.48 8.90
N GLN A 72 -14.38 -13.29 7.84
CA GLN A 72 -15.49 -14.25 7.76
C GLN A 72 -15.20 -15.55 8.54
N ILE A 73 -13.92 -15.88 8.79
CA ILE A 73 -13.53 -17.11 9.50
C ILE A 73 -13.58 -16.93 11.03
N LEU A 74 -13.63 -15.70 11.53
CA LEU A 74 -13.72 -15.37 12.97
C LEU A 74 -15.14 -15.10 13.47
N GLN A 75 -16.16 -15.41 12.67
CA GLN A 75 -17.56 -15.43 13.11
C GLN A 75 -17.97 -16.85 13.46
N PHE A 76 -17.50 -17.36 14.60
CA PHE A 76 -18.04 -18.54 15.26
C PHE A 76 -18.21 -18.25 16.75
#